data_AF-A0A956X3N1-F1
#
_entry.id   AF-A0A956X3N1-F1
#
_cell.length_a   1.000
_cell.length_b   1.000
_cell.length_c   1.000
_cell.angle_alpha   90.00
_cell.angle_beta   90.00
_cell.angle_gamma   90.00
#
_symmetry.space_group_name_H-M   'P 1'
#
loop_
_entity.id
_entity.type
_entity.pdbx_description
1 polymer ?
#
loop_
_entity_poly.entity_id
_entity_poly.type
_entity_poly.pdbx_seq_one_letter_code
_entity_poly.pdbx_strand_id
1 'polypeptide(L)'
;MKKIQLEDKELQVLQTLEERGAMSPSQVSASTWLLPGETLTVLKSLSTEGLVLLRNDTYSPDGMVVTITQNARSYLSYTSTSIRRKKE
;
A
#
# COMPACT_ATOMS: atom_id res chain seq x y z
N MET A 1 11.05 -13.76 8.66
CA MET A 1 10.37 -12.48 8.38
C MET A 1 9.16 -12.40 9.30
N LYS A 2 9.00 -11.32 10.08
CA LYS A 2 7.83 -11.13 10.97
C LYS A 2 6.56 -11.18 10.13
N LYS A 3 5.53 -11.89 10.61
CA LYS A 3 4.19 -11.83 10.02
C LYS A 3 3.61 -10.45 10.33
N ILE A 4 3.78 -9.51 9.42
CA ILE A 4 3.05 -8.24 9.46
C ILE A 4 1.58 -8.64 9.25
N GLN A 5 0.74 -8.46 10.27
CA GLN A 5 -0.70 -8.66 10.13
C GLN A 5 -1.28 -7.38 9.57
N LEU A 6 -1.37 -7.31 8.25
CA LEU A 6 -2.01 -6.19 7.57
C LEU A 6 -3.52 -6.34 7.64
N GLU A 7 -4.22 -5.26 7.96
CA GLU A 7 -5.69 -5.22 7.84
C GLU A 7 -6.12 -5.24 6.37
N ASP A 8 -7.37 -5.64 6.11
CA ASP A 8 -7.94 -5.67 4.74
C ASP A 8 -7.76 -4.35 4.00
N LYS A 9 -7.90 -3.23 4.71
CA LYS A 9 -7.73 -1.87 4.17
C LYS A 9 -6.29 -1.58 3.75
N GLU A 10 -5.31 -2.00 4.56
CA GLU A 10 -3.89 -1.84 4.26
C GLU A 10 -3.49 -2.70 3.05
N LEU A 11 -4.03 -3.91 2.98
CA LEU A 11 -3.83 -4.84 1.87
C LEU A 11 -4.43 -4.28 0.57
N GLN A 12 -5.63 -3.71 0.63
CA GLN A 12 -6.29 -3.04 -0.50
C GLN A 12 -5.47 -1.83 -1.00
N VAL A 13 -4.94 -1.01 -0.09
CA VAL A 13 -4.05 0.12 -0.45
C VAL A 13 -2.79 -0.38 -1.17
N LEU A 14 -2.15 -1.44 -0.66
CA LEU A 14 -0.96 -2.02 -1.29
C LEU A 14 -1.24 -2.62 -2.66
N GLN A 15 -2.36 -3.33 -2.84
CA GLN A 15 -2.77 -3.85 -4.15
C GLN A 15 -3.03 -2.70 -5.14
N THR A 16 -3.74 -1.67 -4.71
CA THR A 16 -4.04 -0.51 -5.56
C THR A 16 -2.76 0.20 -6.01
N LEU A 17 -1.78 0.36 -5.11
CA LEU A 17 -0.46 0.94 -5.44
C LEU A 17 0.41 0.00 -6.29
N GLU A 18 0.20 -1.31 -6.23
CA GLU A 18 0.89 -2.28 -7.08
C GLU A 18 0.35 -2.24 -8.52
N GLU A 19 -0.97 -2.17 -8.68
CA GLU A 19 -1.64 -2.11 -9.99
C GLU A 19 -1.47 -0.76 -10.68
N ARG A 20 -1.63 0.35 -9.94
CA ARG A 20 -1.61 1.72 -10.51
C ARG A 20 -0.24 2.39 -10.43
N GLY A 21 0.68 1.85 -9.63
CA GLY A 21 1.99 2.46 -9.40
C GLY A 21 1.94 3.62 -8.41
N ALA A 22 2.90 4.54 -8.56
CA ALA A 22 3.07 5.66 -7.64
C ALA A 22 1.87 6.63 -7.71
N MET A 23 1.25 6.90 -6.57
CA MET A 23 0.03 7.72 -6.48
C MET A 23 0.07 8.68 -5.30
N SER A 24 -0.68 9.77 -5.42
CA SER A 24 -0.85 10.76 -4.37
C SER A 24 -1.79 10.24 -3.27
N PRO A 25 -1.64 10.63 -1.98
CA PRO A 25 -2.54 10.20 -0.90
C PRO A 25 -4.03 10.40 -1.22
N SER A 26 -4.40 11.49 -1.88
CA SER A 26 -5.80 11.73 -2.28
C SER A 26 -6.25 10.79 -3.39
N GLN A 27 -5.37 10.41 -4.30
CA GLN A 27 -5.67 9.41 -5.35
C GLN A 27 -5.82 8.00 -4.75
N VAL A 28 -5.02 7.67 -3.74
CA VAL A 28 -5.17 6.41 -2.99
C VAL A 28 -6.53 6.38 -2.32
N SER A 29 -6.87 7.42 -1.56
CA SER A 29 -8.16 7.57 -0.88
C SER A 29 -9.34 7.42 -1.85
N ALA A 30 -9.27 8.08 -3.01
CA ALA A 30 -10.30 7.99 -4.06
C ALA A 30 -10.40 6.58 -4.68
N SER A 31 -9.28 5.86 -4.78
CA SER A 31 -9.26 4.51 -5.38
C SER A 31 -9.71 3.43 -4.40
N THR A 32 -9.40 3.57 -3.11
CA THR A 32 -9.72 2.59 -2.07
C THR A 32 -11.01 2.91 -1.32
N TRP A 33 -11.66 4.03 -1.63
CA TRP A 33 -12.87 4.51 -0.95
C TRP A 33 -12.68 4.72 0.56
N LEU A 34 -11.43 5.01 0.96
CA LEU A 34 -11.08 5.31 2.34
C LEU A 34 -11.19 6.81 2.57
N LEU A 35 -11.53 7.23 3.80
CA LEU A 35 -11.52 8.64 4.16
C LEU A 35 -10.09 9.20 4.06
N PRO A 36 -9.88 10.48 3.69
CA PRO A 36 -8.54 11.04 3.55
C PRO A 36 -7.69 10.94 4.83
N GLY A 37 -8.30 11.20 6.00
CA GLY A 37 -7.62 11.06 7.29
C GLY A 37 -7.27 9.61 7.64
N GLU A 38 -8.14 8.67 7.29
CA GLU A 38 -7.89 7.24 7.50
C GLU A 38 -6.80 6.72 6.55
N THR A 39 -6.84 7.15 5.28
CA THR A 39 -5.83 6.85 4.26
C THR A 39 -4.46 7.32 4.72
N LEU A 40 -4.34 8.56 5.23
CA LEU A 40 -3.06 9.05 5.76
C LEU A 40 -2.55 8.22 6.94
N THR A 41 -3.46 7.73 7.80
CA THR A 41 -3.11 6.88 8.94
C THR A 41 -2.57 5.53 8.46
N VAL A 42 -3.27 4.90 7.51
CA VAL A 42 -2.85 3.65 6.86
C VAL A 42 -1.50 3.81 6.14
N LEU A 43 -1.32 4.87 5.36
CA LEU A 43 -0.08 5.15 4.64
C LEU A 43 1.11 5.34 5.59
N LYS A 44 0.90 6.00 6.74
CA LYS A 44 1.93 6.13 7.78
C LYS A 44 2.25 4.79 8.45
N SER A 45 1.23 3.98 8.74
CA SER A 45 1.39 2.62 9.30
C SER A 45 2.25 1.76 8.35
N LEU A 46 1.81 1.65 7.09
CA LEU A 46 2.53 0.94 6.04
C LEU A 46 3.95 1.46 5.81
N SER A 47 4.17 2.77 5.95
CA SER A 47 5.50 3.37 5.80
C SER A 47 6.41 3.00 6.97
N THR A 48 5.85 2.91 8.18
CA THR A 48 6.58 2.49 9.39
C THR A 48 7.02 1.03 9.29
N GLU A 49 6.16 0.19 8.71
CA GLU A 49 6.47 -1.22 8.42
C GLU A 49 7.41 -1.40 7.20
N GLY A 50 7.78 -0.30 6.52
CA GLY A 50 8.67 -0.33 5.36
C GLY A 50 8.05 -0.93 4.09
N LEU A 51 6.71 -0.96 4.02
CA LEU A 51 5.94 -1.51 2.89
C LEU A 51 5.63 -0.44 1.84
N VAL A 52 5.44 0.81 2.26
CA VAL A 52 5.32 1.95 1.34
C VAL A 52 6.40 2.98 1.62
N LEU A 53 6.68 3.79 0.61
CA LEU A 53 7.60 4.91 0.67
C LEU A 53 6.84 6.18 0.32
N LEU A 54 6.82 7.11 1.27
CA LEU A 54 6.28 8.46 1.10
C LEU A 54 7.40 9.37 0.62
N ARG A 55 7.27 9.97 -0.56
CA ARG A 55 8.22 10.95 -1.09
C ARG A 55 7.52 12.26 -1.33
N ASN A 56 8.17 13.36 -0.95
CA ASN A 56 7.71 14.68 -1.37
C ASN A 56 7.91 14.81 -2.87
N ASP A 57 6.86 15.24 -3.57
CA ASP A 57 6.87 15.44 -5.01
C ASP A 57 6.10 16.71 -5.35
N THR A 58 6.80 17.70 -5.89
CA THR A 58 6.25 19.03 -6.19
C THR A 58 5.27 19.01 -7.37
N TYR A 59 5.26 17.93 -8.16
CA TYR A 59 4.34 17.75 -9.28
C TYR A 59 3.10 16.93 -8.90
N SER A 60 3.07 16.38 -7.69
CA SER A 60 1.90 15.72 -7.13
C SER A 60 0.87 16.73 -6.63
N PRO A 61 -0.44 16.53 -6.88
CA PRO A 61 -1.50 17.41 -6.38
C PRO A 61 -1.50 17.59 -4.86
N ASP A 62 -1.02 16.59 -4.12
CA ASP A 62 -0.91 16.61 -2.66
C ASP A 62 0.49 17.05 -2.16
N GLY A 63 1.41 17.41 -3.06
CA GLY A 63 2.82 17.68 -2.75
C GLY A 63 3.62 16.43 -2.34
N MET A 64 2.99 15.25 -2.39
CA MET A 64 3.57 13.98 -1.96
C MET A 64 3.07 12.85 -2.85
N VAL A 65 3.94 11.87 -3.09
CA VAL A 65 3.63 10.62 -3.77
C VAL A 65 3.95 9.44 -2.87
N VAL A 66 3.10 8.43 -2.94
CA VAL A 66 3.24 7.14 -2.27
C VAL A 66 3.63 6.11 -3.32
N THR A 67 4.62 5.28 -3.02
CA THR A 67 4.98 4.12 -3.84
C THR A 67 5.19 2.88 -2.98
N ILE A 68 4.97 1.69 -3.54
CA ILE A 68 5.27 0.44 -2.82
C ILE A 68 6.77 0.15 -2.82
N THR A 69 7.25 -0.46 -1.76
CA THR A 69 8.64 -0.94 -1.67
C THR A 69 8.77 -2.35 -2.22
N GLN A 70 10.01 -2.80 -2.42
CA GLN A 70 10.31 -4.19 -2.76
C GLN A 70 9.81 -5.17 -1.68
N ASN A 71 9.75 -4.73 -0.42
CA ASN A 71 9.21 -5.53 0.68
C ASN A 71 7.71 -5.74 0.53
N ALA A 72 6.95 -4.70 0.17
CA ALA A 72 5.52 -4.85 -0.12
C ALA A 72 5.25 -5.79 -1.29
N ARG A 73 6.02 -5.70 -2.38
CA ARG A 73 5.91 -6.63 -3.51
C ARG A 73 6.17 -8.08 -3.10
N SER A 74 7.21 -8.30 -2.29
CA SER A 74 7.54 -9.62 -1.77
C SER A 74 6.45 -10.15 -0.85
N TYR A 75 5.86 -9.28 -0.03
CA TYR A 75 4.73 -9.60 0.82
C TYR A 75 3.52 -10.03 -0.01
N LEU A 76 3.07 -9.21 -0.97
CA LEU A 76 1.93 -9.50 -1.86
C LEU A 76 2.13 -10.80 -2.66
N SER A 77 3.34 -11.03 -3.16
CA SER A 77 3.69 -12.27 -3.87
C SER A 77 3.59 -13.51 -2.97
N TYR A 78 4.03 -13.39 -1.71
CA TYR A 78 3.90 -14.46 -0.73
C TYR A 78 2.44 -14.74 -0.38
N THR A 79 1.61 -13.70 -0.17
CA THR A 79 0.17 -13.87 0.09
C THR A 79 -0.55 -14.51 -1.09
N SER A 80 -0.25 -14.09 -2.33
CA SER A 80 -0.82 -14.68 -3.55
C SER A 80 -0.45 -16.15 -3.72
N THR A 81 0.81 -16.51 -3.44
CA THR A 81 1.31 -17.90 -3.54
C THR A 81 0.72 -18.80 -2.44
N SER A 82 0.48 -18.25 -1.25
CA SER A 82 -0.12 -18.97 -0.11
C SER A 82 -1.56 -19.41 -0.37
N ILE A 83 -2.30 -18.67 -1.22
CA ILE A 83 -3.67 -19.02 -1.61
C ILE A 83 -3.68 -20.16 -2.64
N ARG A 84 -2.68 -20.21 -3.53
CA ARG A 84 -2.60 -21.27 -4.57
C ARG A 84 -2.29 -22.66 -3.99
N ARG A 85 -1.48 -22.76 -2.93
CA ARG A 85 -1.14 -24.06 -2.31
C ARG A 85 -2.25 -24.69 -1.45
N LYS A 86 -3.36 -24.00 -1.19
CA LYS A 86 -4.50 -24.57 -0.44
C LYS A 86 -5.58 -25.21 -1.32
N LYS A 87 -5.37 -25.25 -2.64
CA LYS A 87 -6.30 -25.83 -3.62
C LYS A 87 -5.80 -27.14 -4.25
N GLU A 88 -4.68 -27.68 -3.79
CA GLU A 88 -4.20 -29.03 -4.15
C GLU A 88 -4.45 -30.02 -3.01
#